data_AF-A0A955LQI2-F1
#
_entry.id   AF-A0A955LQI2-F1
#
_cell.length_a   1.000
_cell.length_b   1.000
_cell.length_c   1.000
_cell.angle_alpha   90.00
_cell.angle_beta   90.00
_cell.angle_gamma   90.00
#
_symmetry.space_group_name_H-M   'P 1'
#
loop_
_entity.id
_entity.type
_entity.pdbx_description
1 polymer ?
#
loop_
_entity_poly.entity_id
_entity_poly.type
_entity_poly.pdbx_seq_one_letter_code
_entity_poly.pdbx_strand_id
1 'polypeptide(L)'
;MIKILGICMILVLLMVAPSAGAAETVTVRDAAYWKVLGRYLHAGNQIHAVDIEGKRHLIWGNRMTTGVAQAYRDLLLRLETAVILVRQLPNDSEDELLRQNLQDQVRLLREIYSGIETKSDDEIVREYRPFQRVKKEYRRHCNRLFEELLDGRPPPDREMELSEQLHVFPNNEDRAAYRLAVELFQQSRLREAFDQFVAVQQRYPHGPAADILNVGIADCLMRDFELWTGRTDPEEEALRLLETVIDGEEYSPVLFASFYRWRTVYQSYWHGMSNYSEIPNWDYNLRRHRLSQRIIEYLAENPRDFWARVQLIQLMGLGNITRGCMAGNCNLIDWGYLYMDEVYP
;
A
#
# COMPACT_ATOMS: atom_id res chain seq x y z
N MET A 1 -36.59 3.93 -7.10
CA MET A 1 -36.57 5.35 -6.70
C MET A 1 -35.96 5.47 -5.31
N ILE A 2 -34.63 5.44 -5.21
CA ILE A 2 -33.85 5.71 -3.99
C ILE A 2 -32.68 6.56 -4.48
N LYS A 3 -32.68 7.85 -4.11
CA LYS A 3 -31.57 8.78 -4.33
C LYS A 3 -30.54 8.50 -3.25
N ILE A 4 -29.32 8.13 -3.64
CA ILE A 4 -28.14 8.19 -2.77
C ILE A 4 -27.32 9.40 -3.24
N LEU A 5 -27.52 10.51 -2.54
CA LEU A 5 -26.58 11.62 -2.45
C LEU A 5 -25.48 11.19 -1.47
N GLY A 6 -24.20 11.40 -1.84
CA GLY A 6 -23.09 10.88 -1.04
C GLY A 6 -21.72 11.49 -1.33
N ILE A 7 -21.65 12.83 -1.29
CA ILE A 7 -20.49 13.62 -0.81
C ILE A 7 -19.19 13.50 -1.64
N CYS A 8 -19.04 14.41 -2.61
CA CYS A 8 -17.74 14.83 -3.11
C CYS A 8 -17.06 15.69 -2.03
N MET A 9 -15.90 15.24 -1.57
CA MET A 9 -15.04 15.98 -0.63
C MET A 9 -14.15 16.92 -1.45
N ILE A 10 -14.63 18.14 -1.72
CA ILE A 10 -13.80 19.22 -2.25
C ILE A 10 -12.96 19.76 -1.10
N LEU A 11 -11.67 19.44 -1.10
CA LEU A 11 -10.66 20.08 -0.27
C LEU A 11 -10.47 21.52 -0.76
N VAL A 12 -10.96 22.49 0.01
CA VAL A 12 -10.61 23.90 -0.15
C VAL A 12 -9.19 24.08 0.39
N LEU A 13 -8.26 24.37 -0.52
CA LEU A 13 -6.93 24.89 -0.21
C LEU A 13 -7.05 26.19 0.58
N LEU A 14 -6.77 26.14 1.88
CA LEU A 14 -6.34 27.30 2.66
C LEU A 14 -4.82 27.22 2.79
N MET A 15 -4.12 27.99 1.94
CA MET A 15 -2.71 28.27 2.13
C MET A 15 -2.54 29.12 3.40
N VAL A 16 -2.21 28.48 4.51
CA VAL A 16 -1.67 29.15 5.68
C VAL A 16 -0.15 29.06 5.57
N ALA A 17 0.51 30.20 5.32
CA ALA A 17 1.96 30.29 5.42
C ALA A 17 2.37 29.99 6.87
N PRO A 18 3.39 29.13 7.11
CA PRO A 18 3.82 28.83 8.47
C PRO A 18 4.47 30.07 9.09
N SER A 19 3.92 30.52 10.22
CA SER A 19 4.51 31.54 11.07
C SER A 19 5.82 31.00 11.66
N ALA A 20 6.94 31.63 11.30
CA ALA A 20 8.23 31.37 11.91
C ALA A 20 8.18 31.78 13.40
N GLY A 21 8.08 30.81 14.31
CA GLY A 21 7.97 31.19 15.73
C GLY A 21 7.68 30.12 16.77
N ALA A 22 8.13 28.87 16.59
CA ALA A 22 8.43 27.96 17.70
C ALA A 22 9.18 26.76 17.12
N ALA A 23 10.39 26.48 17.58
CA ALA A 23 11.00 25.18 17.36
C ALA A 23 10.25 24.19 18.25
N GLU A 24 9.08 23.73 17.80
CA GLU A 24 8.42 22.58 18.40
C GLU A 24 9.39 21.40 18.30
N THR A 25 9.77 20.88 19.45
CA THR A 25 10.53 19.65 19.55
C THR A 25 9.66 18.53 19.01
N VAL A 26 9.81 18.22 17.72
CA VAL A 26 9.20 17.03 17.10
C VAL A 26 9.69 15.83 17.92
N THR A 27 8.75 15.18 18.62
CA THR A 27 9.07 14.04 19.47
C THR A 27 9.39 12.88 18.56
N VAL A 28 10.68 12.65 18.32
CA VAL A 28 11.13 11.56 17.46
C VAL A 28 10.84 10.22 18.15
N ARG A 29 9.84 9.50 17.64
CA ARG A 29 9.54 8.13 18.09
C ARG A 29 10.70 7.22 17.73
N ASP A 30 11.14 6.40 18.69
CA ASP A 30 12.25 5.49 18.49
C ASP A 30 11.88 4.26 17.65
N ALA A 31 12.88 3.48 17.26
CA ALA A 31 12.66 2.26 16.48
C ALA A 31 11.81 1.21 17.22
N ALA A 32 11.80 1.20 18.56
CA ALA A 32 11.01 0.26 19.33
C ALA A 32 9.51 0.55 19.18
N TYR A 33 9.11 1.82 19.24
CA TYR A 33 7.75 2.28 18.96
C TYR A 33 7.31 1.82 17.56
N TRP A 34 8.12 2.07 16.53
CA TRP A 34 7.77 1.67 15.17
C TRP A 34 7.65 0.15 14.99
N LYS A 35 8.52 -0.64 15.65
CA LYS A 35 8.42 -2.11 15.64
C LYS A 35 7.10 -2.59 16.22
N VAL A 36 6.65 -1.99 17.33
CA VAL A 36 5.38 -2.33 17.95
C VAL A 36 4.22 -1.95 17.04
N LEU A 37 4.16 -0.70 16.58
CA LEU A 37 3.11 -0.22 15.69
C LEU A 37 3.02 -1.04 14.39
N GLY A 38 4.16 -1.34 13.79
CA GLY A 38 4.24 -2.15 12.57
C GLY A 38 3.64 -3.55 12.73
N ARG A 39 3.71 -4.15 13.94
CA ARG A 39 3.05 -5.44 14.24
C ARG A 39 1.54 -5.30 14.34
N TYR A 40 1.03 -4.26 15.01
CA TYR A 40 -0.41 -3.99 15.08
C TYR A 40 -1.00 -3.83 13.68
N LEU A 41 -0.37 -3.00 12.85
CA LEU A 41 -0.85 -2.70 11.51
C LEU A 41 -0.71 -3.91 10.58
N HIS A 42 0.35 -4.72 10.72
CA HIS A 42 0.45 -5.98 10.00
C HIS A 42 -0.71 -6.93 10.36
N ALA A 43 -0.99 -7.13 11.66
CA ALA A 43 -2.09 -7.97 12.10
C ALA A 43 -3.45 -7.47 11.57
N GLY A 44 -3.71 -6.16 11.67
CA GLY A 44 -4.93 -5.55 11.12
C GLY A 44 -5.07 -5.72 9.61
N ASN A 45 -3.97 -5.62 8.86
CA ASN A 45 -3.95 -5.86 7.43
C ASN A 45 -4.25 -7.33 7.07
N GLN A 46 -3.75 -8.30 7.86
CA GLN A 46 -4.07 -9.71 7.64
C GLN A 46 -5.53 -10.04 7.95
N ILE A 47 -6.08 -9.48 9.04
CA ILE A 47 -7.50 -9.61 9.37
C ILE A 47 -8.37 -9.04 8.25
N HIS A 48 -7.98 -7.87 7.71
CA HIS A 48 -8.69 -7.27 6.59
C HIS A 48 -8.58 -8.10 5.31
N ALA A 49 -7.46 -8.78 5.06
CA ALA A 49 -7.31 -9.68 3.91
C ALA A 49 -8.28 -10.86 3.99
N VAL A 50 -8.46 -11.43 5.19
CA VAL A 50 -9.47 -12.47 5.45
C VAL A 50 -10.88 -11.96 5.19
N ASP A 51 -11.23 -10.75 5.68
CA ASP A 51 -12.55 -10.13 5.40
C ASP A 51 -12.82 -9.96 3.90
N ILE A 52 -11.82 -9.47 3.14
CA ILE A 52 -11.95 -9.25 1.69
C ILE A 52 -12.18 -10.57 0.96
N GLU A 53 -11.45 -11.62 1.30
CA GLU A 53 -11.59 -12.92 0.64
C GLU A 53 -12.88 -13.62 1.07
N GLY A 54 -13.29 -13.53 2.34
CA GLY A 54 -14.61 -14.00 2.77
C GLY A 54 -15.76 -13.32 2.01
N LYS A 55 -15.67 -12.02 1.76
CA LYS A 55 -16.65 -11.29 0.94
C LYS A 55 -16.70 -11.76 -0.52
N ARG A 56 -15.60 -12.26 -1.08
CA ARG A 56 -15.59 -12.88 -2.42
C ARG A 56 -16.60 -14.01 -2.48
N HIS A 57 -16.56 -14.92 -1.50
CA HIS A 57 -17.43 -16.10 -1.47
C HIS A 57 -18.86 -15.76 -1.05
N LEU A 58 -19.04 -14.76 -0.19
CA LEU A 58 -20.37 -14.37 0.30
C LEU A 58 -21.19 -13.55 -0.68
N ILE A 59 -20.57 -12.59 -1.36
CA ILE A 59 -21.26 -11.60 -2.20
C ILE A 59 -21.17 -11.99 -3.68
N TRP A 60 -20.00 -12.51 -4.09
CA TRP A 60 -19.69 -12.76 -5.50
C TRP A 60 -19.61 -14.27 -5.83
N GLY A 61 -19.70 -15.14 -4.83
CA GLY A 61 -19.67 -16.59 -5.00
C GLY A 61 -21.06 -17.19 -5.12
N ASN A 62 -21.19 -18.29 -5.88
CA ASN A 62 -22.40 -19.09 -5.88
C ASN A 62 -22.36 -20.05 -4.67
N ARG A 63 -23.18 -19.75 -3.64
CA ARG A 63 -23.20 -20.47 -2.34
C ARG A 63 -23.45 -21.97 -2.42
N MET A 64 -23.96 -22.45 -3.56
CA MET A 64 -24.42 -23.83 -3.76
C MET A 64 -23.33 -24.81 -4.20
N THR A 65 -22.05 -24.42 -4.23
CA THR A 65 -20.96 -25.29 -4.72
C THR A 65 -20.09 -25.80 -3.57
N THR A 66 -19.63 -27.06 -3.67
CA THR A 66 -18.70 -27.70 -2.71
C THR A 66 -17.40 -26.91 -2.49
N GLY A 67 -17.01 -26.06 -3.45
CA GLY A 67 -15.85 -25.17 -3.33
C GLY A 67 -15.99 -24.08 -2.25
N VAL A 68 -17.22 -23.67 -1.91
CA VAL A 68 -17.47 -22.61 -0.93
C VAL A 68 -17.14 -23.07 0.49
N ALA A 69 -17.51 -24.31 0.86
CA ALA A 69 -17.18 -24.87 2.17
C ALA A 69 -15.67 -25.02 2.37
N GLN A 70 -14.93 -25.41 1.32
CA GLN A 70 -13.47 -25.46 1.39
C GLN A 70 -12.87 -24.07 1.58
N ALA A 71 -13.33 -23.08 0.81
CA ALA A 71 -12.86 -21.70 0.93
C ALA A 71 -13.05 -21.14 2.35
N TYR A 72 -14.18 -21.42 3.02
CA TYR A 72 -14.37 -20.98 4.41
C TYR A 72 -13.46 -21.70 5.41
N ARG A 73 -13.16 -22.98 5.19
CA ARG A 73 -12.14 -23.68 6.00
C ARG A 73 -10.77 -23.01 5.84
N ASP A 74 -10.40 -22.65 4.62
CA ASP A 74 -9.13 -21.96 4.34
C ASP A 74 -9.10 -20.56 4.97
N LEU A 75 -10.24 -19.84 4.96
CA LEU A 75 -10.39 -18.55 5.63
C LEU A 75 -10.26 -18.65 7.14
N LEU A 76 -10.88 -19.68 7.76
CA LEU A 76 -10.73 -19.93 9.19
C LEU A 76 -9.29 -20.25 9.54
N LEU A 77 -8.57 -21.03 8.72
CA LEU A 77 -7.14 -21.30 8.93
C LEU A 77 -6.30 -20.01 8.87
N ARG A 78 -6.55 -19.14 7.89
CA ARG A 78 -5.88 -17.83 7.80
C ARG A 78 -6.23 -16.94 9.00
N LEU A 79 -7.48 -17.00 9.47
CA LEU A 79 -7.92 -16.28 10.67
C LEU A 79 -7.20 -16.78 11.91
N GLU A 80 -6.97 -18.09 12.06
CA GLU A 80 -6.17 -18.63 13.18
C GLU A 80 -4.73 -18.11 13.16
N THR A 81 -4.12 -17.96 11.99
CA THR A 81 -2.81 -17.29 11.88
C THR A 81 -2.89 -15.83 12.34
N ALA A 82 -3.95 -15.10 11.99
CA ALA A 82 -4.16 -13.74 12.48
C ALA A 82 -4.40 -13.68 14.00
N VAL A 83 -5.08 -14.67 14.60
CA VAL A 83 -5.23 -14.80 16.06
C VAL A 83 -3.86 -14.88 16.73
N ILE A 84 -2.96 -15.70 16.18
CA ILE A 84 -1.60 -15.85 16.70
C ILE A 84 -0.85 -14.52 16.66
N LEU A 85 -0.92 -13.80 15.53
CA LEU A 85 -0.32 -12.47 15.40
C LEU A 85 -0.84 -11.51 16.47
N VAL A 86 -2.16 -11.46 16.68
CA VAL A 86 -2.79 -10.59 17.69
C VAL A 86 -2.38 -10.96 19.11
N ARG A 87 -2.25 -12.26 19.42
CA ARG A 87 -1.79 -12.73 20.76
C ARG A 87 -0.32 -12.42 21.04
N GLN A 88 0.50 -12.27 20.00
CA GLN A 88 1.91 -11.91 20.11
C GLN A 88 2.14 -10.40 20.22
N LEU A 89 1.09 -9.58 20.13
CA LEU A 89 1.18 -8.15 20.34
C LEU A 89 1.51 -7.86 21.81
N PRO A 90 2.39 -6.89 22.09
CA PRO A 90 2.76 -6.53 23.45
C PRO A 90 1.52 -6.04 24.24
N ASN A 91 1.45 -6.39 25.52
CA ASN A 91 0.34 -6.00 26.41
C ASN A 91 0.50 -4.59 26.99
N ASP A 92 1.68 -3.99 26.86
CA ASP A 92 2.10 -2.83 27.65
C ASP A 92 2.12 -1.54 26.82
N SER A 93 1.45 -1.52 25.66
CA SER A 93 1.50 -0.39 24.73
C SER A 93 0.47 0.69 25.06
N GLU A 94 0.79 1.94 24.67
CA GLU A 94 -0.15 3.07 24.60
C GLU A 94 -1.38 2.76 23.70
N ASP A 95 -1.33 1.64 22.98
CA ASP A 95 -2.27 1.23 21.93
C ASP A 95 -3.19 0.05 22.34
N GLU A 96 -3.53 -0.06 23.63
CA GLU A 96 -4.47 -1.09 24.12
C GLU A 96 -5.78 -1.12 23.31
N LEU A 97 -6.25 0.04 22.86
CA LEU A 97 -7.43 0.16 22.01
C LEU A 97 -7.24 -0.50 20.63
N LEU A 98 -6.04 -0.42 20.02
CA LEU A 98 -5.75 -1.14 18.78
C LEU A 98 -5.82 -2.64 19.03
N ARG A 99 -5.22 -3.12 20.13
CA ARG A 99 -5.22 -4.53 20.50
C ARG A 99 -6.64 -5.06 20.67
N GLN A 100 -7.44 -4.38 21.49
CA GLN A 100 -8.83 -4.74 21.76
C GLN A 100 -9.65 -4.78 20.46
N ASN A 101 -9.51 -3.77 19.60
CA ASN A 101 -10.18 -3.73 18.31
C ASN A 101 -9.80 -4.90 17.39
N LEU A 102 -8.53 -5.33 17.40
CA LEU A 102 -8.09 -6.48 16.61
C LEU A 102 -8.61 -7.80 17.19
N GLN A 103 -8.60 -7.95 18.51
CA GLN A 103 -9.18 -9.12 19.20
C GLN A 103 -10.68 -9.24 18.90
N ASP A 104 -11.41 -8.14 18.96
CA ASP A 104 -12.84 -8.11 18.64
C ASP A 104 -13.10 -8.41 17.16
N GLN A 105 -12.29 -7.88 16.24
CA GLN A 105 -12.43 -8.21 14.82
C GLN A 105 -12.23 -9.71 14.56
N VAL A 106 -11.20 -10.32 15.15
CA VAL A 106 -10.93 -11.75 15.00
C VAL A 106 -12.05 -12.60 15.59
N ARG A 107 -12.52 -12.25 16.80
CA ARG A 107 -13.65 -12.92 17.44
C ARG A 107 -14.90 -12.87 16.56
N LEU A 108 -15.26 -11.67 16.07
CA LEU A 108 -16.45 -11.47 15.25
C LEU A 108 -16.34 -12.18 13.89
N LEU A 109 -15.18 -12.18 13.23
CA LEU A 109 -15.00 -12.94 11.99
C LEU A 109 -15.10 -14.45 12.22
N ARG A 110 -14.60 -14.95 13.35
CA ARG A 110 -14.74 -16.37 13.70
C ARG A 110 -16.21 -16.73 13.92
N GLU A 111 -16.95 -15.88 14.65
CA GLU A 111 -18.39 -16.03 14.83
C GLU A 111 -19.10 -16.06 13.47
N ILE A 112 -18.80 -15.12 12.57
CA ILE A 112 -19.38 -15.03 11.22
C ILE A 112 -19.12 -16.29 10.39
N TYR A 113 -17.85 -16.70 10.27
CA TYR A 113 -17.45 -17.80 9.38
C TYR A 113 -17.71 -19.19 9.96
N SER A 114 -17.90 -19.32 11.26
CA SER A 114 -18.26 -20.60 11.88
C SER A 114 -19.68 -21.01 11.47
N GLY A 115 -19.80 -22.16 10.78
CA GLY A 115 -21.08 -22.72 10.34
C GLY A 115 -21.81 -21.86 9.30
N ILE A 116 -21.07 -21.01 8.58
CA ILE A 116 -21.64 -20.03 7.65
C ILE A 116 -22.46 -20.65 6.52
N GLU A 117 -22.19 -21.90 6.18
CA GLU A 117 -22.96 -22.70 5.22
C GLU A 117 -24.42 -22.96 5.65
N THR A 118 -24.71 -22.87 6.95
CA THR A 118 -26.05 -23.07 7.51
C THR A 118 -26.78 -21.76 7.81
N LYS A 119 -26.10 -20.61 7.72
CA LYS A 119 -26.64 -19.31 8.09
C LYS A 119 -27.44 -18.69 6.94
N SER A 120 -28.52 -18.03 7.31
CA SER A 120 -29.28 -17.19 6.36
C SER A 120 -28.51 -15.91 6.00
N ASP A 121 -28.85 -15.29 4.86
CA ASP A 121 -28.26 -14.00 4.47
C ASP A 121 -28.52 -12.90 5.50
N ASP A 122 -29.72 -12.85 6.06
CA ASP A 122 -30.09 -11.87 7.09
C ASP A 122 -29.29 -12.05 8.38
N GLU A 123 -29.02 -13.29 8.76
CA GLU A 123 -28.16 -13.62 9.89
C GLU A 123 -26.72 -13.17 9.67
N ILE A 124 -26.14 -13.48 8.50
CA ILE A 124 -24.78 -13.04 8.14
C ILE A 124 -24.70 -11.52 8.12
N VAL A 125 -25.66 -10.83 7.50
CA VAL A 125 -25.71 -9.36 7.49
C VAL A 125 -25.79 -8.79 8.91
N ARG A 126 -26.60 -9.39 9.78
CA ARG A 126 -26.74 -8.98 11.18
C ARG A 126 -25.42 -9.14 11.94
N GLU A 127 -24.71 -10.25 11.76
CA GLU A 127 -23.41 -10.53 12.40
C GLU A 127 -22.28 -9.64 11.85
N TYR A 128 -22.33 -9.27 10.58
CA TYR A 128 -21.35 -8.36 9.98
C TYR A 128 -21.46 -6.92 10.51
N ARG A 129 -22.63 -6.48 10.99
CA ARG A 129 -22.82 -5.08 11.48
C ARG A 129 -21.88 -4.74 12.64
N PRO A 130 -21.79 -5.52 13.74
CA PRO A 130 -20.77 -5.34 14.77
C PRO A 130 -19.35 -5.27 14.22
N PHE A 131 -18.98 -6.20 13.33
CA PHE A 131 -17.63 -6.24 12.75
C PHE A 131 -17.30 -4.96 11.97
N GLN A 132 -18.23 -4.44 11.15
CA GLN A 132 -18.02 -3.20 10.41
C GLN A 132 -17.83 -1.98 11.34
N ARG A 133 -18.49 -1.96 12.51
CA ARG A 133 -18.29 -0.89 13.51
C ARG A 133 -16.88 -0.93 14.08
N VAL A 134 -16.44 -2.08 14.60
CA VAL A 134 -15.09 -2.25 15.17
C VAL A 134 -14.01 -1.95 14.14
N LYS A 135 -14.16 -2.45 12.90
CA LYS A 135 -13.25 -2.17 11.80
C LYS A 135 -13.15 -0.67 11.49
N LYS A 136 -14.28 0.06 11.53
CA LYS A 136 -14.32 1.51 11.31
C LYS A 136 -13.63 2.27 12.44
N GLU A 137 -13.83 1.84 13.68
CA GLU A 137 -13.17 2.42 14.86
C GLU A 137 -11.66 2.20 14.82
N TYR A 138 -11.22 0.98 14.50
CA TYR A 138 -9.82 0.65 14.25
C TYR A 138 -9.20 1.58 13.20
N ARG A 139 -9.82 1.72 12.02
CA ARG A 139 -9.31 2.59 10.94
C ARG A 139 -9.23 4.06 11.37
N ARG A 140 -10.25 4.56 12.07
CA ARG A 140 -10.24 5.94 12.60
C ARG A 140 -9.08 6.16 13.58
N HIS A 141 -8.81 5.17 14.42
CA HIS A 141 -7.69 5.25 15.36
C HIS A 141 -6.34 5.27 14.62
N CYS A 142 -6.13 4.37 13.65
CA CYS A 142 -4.90 4.37 12.84
C CYS A 142 -4.71 5.69 12.09
N ASN A 143 -5.77 6.27 11.52
CA ASN A 143 -5.67 7.54 10.80
C ASN A 143 -5.21 8.68 11.71
N ARG A 144 -5.80 8.80 12.91
CA ARG A 144 -5.36 9.81 13.89
C ARG A 144 -3.89 9.62 14.29
N LEU A 145 -3.49 8.37 14.52
CA LEU A 145 -2.11 8.04 14.85
C LEU A 145 -1.15 8.47 13.71
N PHE A 146 -1.51 8.23 12.44
CA PHE A 146 -0.69 8.68 11.32
C PHE A 146 -0.63 10.21 11.18
N GLU A 147 -1.74 10.90 11.44
CA GLU A 147 -1.77 12.37 11.49
C GLU A 147 -0.84 12.90 12.59
N GLU A 148 -0.89 12.31 13.78
CA GLU A 148 0.00 12.65 14.90
C GLU A 148 1.48 12.39 14.56
N LEU A 149 1.79 11.27 13.90
CA LEU A 149 3.15 10.90 13.52
C LEU A 149 3.76 11.75 12.40
N LEU A 150 2.94 12.53 11.69
CA LEU A 150 3.36 13.47 10.65
C LEU A 150 3.29 14.94 11.11
N ASP A 151 3.14 15.17 12.41
CA ASP A 151 2.97 16.50 13.00
C ASP A 151 1.76 17.25 12.39
N GLY A 152 0.66 16.52 12.15
CA GLY A 152 -0.55 17.06 11.54
C GLY A 152 -0.43 17.39 10.05
N ARG A 153 0.73 17.13 9.42
CA ARG A 153 0.88 17.26 7.97
C ARG A 153 0.21 16.08 7.29
N PRO A 154 -0.57 16.30 6.23
CA PRO A 154 -0.96 15.19 5.38
C PRO A 154 0.31 14.54 4.83
N PRO A 155 0.39 13.20 4.75
CA PRO A 155 1.48 12.57 4.03
C PRO A 155 1.48 13.13 2.61
N PRO A 156 2.66 13.47 2.04
CA PRO A 156 2.73 13.85 0.64
C PRO A 156 2.09 12.76 -0.21
N ASP A 157 1.59 13.20 -1.36
CA ASP A 157 0.89 12.44 -2.38
C ASP A 157 1.80 11.37 -2.98
N ARG A 158 1.99 10.29 -2.21
CA ARG A 158 2.58 8.98 -2.56
C ARG A 158 4.00 8.98 -3.15
N GLU A 159 4.52 10.11 -3.59
CA GLU A 159 5.79 10.25 -4.27
C GLU A 159 6.73 11.18 -3.53
N MET A 160 8.02 10.92 -3.74
CA MET A 160 9.07 11.78 -3.23
C MET A 160 9.16 13.04 -4.10
N GLU A 161 9.35 14.19 -3.47
CA GLU A 161 9.66 15.40 -4.21
C GLU A 161 10.91 15.23 -5.08
N LEU A 162 10.87 15.77 -6.31
CA LEU A 162 11.99 15.69 -7.25
C LEU A 162 13.30 16.25 -6.66
N SER A 163 13.21 17.30 -5.84
CA SER A 163 14.34 17.87 -5.09
C SER A 163 15.06 16.82 -4.24
N GLU A 164 14.31 16.04 -3.48
CA GLU A 164 14.84 14.96 -2.63
C GLU A 164 15.40 13.82 -3.47
N GLN A 165 14.74 13.47 -4.59
CA GLN A 165 15.26 12.45 -5.51
C GLN A 165 16.61 12.88 -6.12
N LEU A 166 16.78 14.15 -6.46
CA LEU A 166 18.04 14.65 -7.03
C LEU A 166 19.22 14.57 -6.05
N HIS A 167 18.98 14.52 -4.74
CA HIS A 167 20.04 14.42 -3.74
C HIS A 167 20.75 13.06 -3.74
N VAL A 168 20.14 12.00 -4.27
CA VAL A 168 20.80 10.68 -4.34
C VAL A 168 21.89 10.62 -5.41
N PHE A 169 21.86 11.53 -6.38
CA PHE A 169 22.83 11.56 -7.48
C PHE A 169 24.07 12.37 -7.06
N PRO A 170 25.28 11.80 -7.15
CA PRO A 170 26.52 12.43 -6.67
C PRO A 170 26.97 13.64 -7.49
N ASN A 171 26.70 13.68 -8.80
CA ASN A 171 27.21 14.73 -9.69
C ASN A 171 26.07 15.51 -10.38
N ASN A 172 26.39 16.72 -10.84
CA ASN A 172 25.41 17.63 -11.45
C ASN A 172 24.95 17.18 -12.85
N GLU A 173 25.76 16.40 -13.57
CA GLU A 173 25.41 15.91 -14.91
C GLU A 173 24.27 14.89 -14.82
N ASP A 174 24.40 13.90 -13.93
CA ASP A 174 23.38 12.87 -13.71
C ASP A 174 22.11 13.47 -13.11
N ARG A 175 22.23 14.47 -12.24
CA ARG A 175 21.08 15.26 -11.75
C ARG A 175 20.34 15.94 -12.89
N ALA A 176 21.06 16.56 -13.83
CA ALA A 176 20.47 17.23 -14.97
C ALA A 176 19.81 16.23 -15.93
N ALA A 177 20.46 15.10 -16.20
CA ALA A 177 19.93 14.03 -17.04
C ALA A 177 18.67 13.40 -16.44
N TYR A 178 18.69 13.09 -15.14
CA TYR A 178 17.53 12.56 -14.42
C TYR A 178 16.36 13.56 -14.42
N ARG A 179 16.62 14.84 -14.15
CA ARG A 179 15.60 15.89 -14.22
C ARG A 179 14.98 15.96 -15.62
N LEU A 180 15.80 15.95 -16.67
CA LEU A 180 15.32 15.94 -18.05
C LEU A 180 14.44 14.72 -18.32
N ALA A 181 14.81 13.53 -17.85
CA ALA A 181 14.01 12.32 -18.00
C ALA A 181 12.62 12.47 -17.35
N VAL A 182 12.56 13.02 -16.13
CA VAL A 182 11.30 13.30 -15.42
C VAL A 182 10.45 14.34 -16.17
N GLU A 183 11.06 15.43 -16.67
CA GLU A 183 10.37 16.45 -17.45
C GLU A 183 9.79 15.87 -18.76
N LEU A 184 10.54 15.01 -19.46
CA LEU A 184 10.08 14.32 -20.66
C LEU A 184 8.92 13.36 -20.35
N PHE A 185 9.00 12.64 -19.23
CA PHE A 185 7.94 11.74 -18.78
C PHE A 185 6.64 12.52 -18.51
N GLN A 186 6.72 13.65 -17.81
CA GLN A 186 5.58 14.53 -17.54
C GLN A 186 4.97 15.17 -18.80
N GLN A 187 5.75 15.28 -19.88
CA GLN A 187 5.29 15.74 -21.20
C GLN A 187 4.74 14.59 -22.07
N SER A 188 4.57 13.39 -21.51
CA SER A 188 4.20 12.15 -22.23
C SER A 188 5.15 11.82 -23.40
N ARG A 189 6.41 12.29 -23.36
CA ARG A 189 7.48 11.94 -24.31
C ARG A 189 8.19 10.67 -23.85
N LEU A 190 7.42 9.58 -23.72
CA LEU A 190 7.80 8.40 -22.95
C LEU A 190 9.02 7.67 -23.52
N ARG A 191 9.19 7.61 -24.85
CA ARG A 191 10.40 7.06 -25.49
C ARG A 191 11.66 7.78 -25.06
N GLU A 192 11.64 9.11 -25.12
CA GLU A 192 12.81 9.93 -24.79
C GLU A 192 13.10 9.89 -23.30
N ALA A 193 12.06 9.88 -22.46
CA ALA A 193 12.20 9.69 -21.02
C ALA A 193 12.84 8.33 -20.69
N PHE A 194 12.35 7.25 -21.31
CA PHE A 194 12.88 5.89 -21.15
C PHE A 194 14.36 5.81 -21.53
N ASP A 195 14.72 6.34 -22.71
CA ASP A 195 16.11 6.34 -23.18
C ASP A 195 17.04 7.10 -22.22
N GLN A 196 16.58 8.24 -21.67
CA GLN A 196 17.34 8.99 -20.68
C GLN A 196 17.47 8.24 -19.36
N PHE A 197 16.40 7.65 -18.83
CA PHE A 197 16.48 6.87 -17.59
C PHE A 197 17.45 5.68 -17.75
N VAL A 198 17.37 4.93 -18.85
CA VAL A 198 18.27 3.81 -19.13
C VAL A 198 19.73 4.27 -19.26
N ALA A 199 19.98 5.37 -19.95
CA ALA A 199 21.34 5.90 -20.13
C ALA A 199 21.99 6.30 -18.79
N VAL A 200 21.21 6.85 -17.85
CA VAL A 200 21.70 7.15 -16.50
C VAL A 200 21.85 5.86 -15.69
N GLN A 201 20.90 4.92 -15.79
CA GLN A 201 20.90 3.67 -15.01
C GLN A 201 22.14 2.81 -15.25
N GLN A 202 22.68 2.81 -16.48
CA GLN A 202 23.93 2.12 -16.80
C GLN A 202 25.15 2.58 -15.97
N ARG A 203 25.09 3.79 -15.38
CA ARG A 203 26.13 4.37 -14.51
C ARG A 203 25.96 3.93 -13.04
N TYR A 204 24.79 3.40 -12.67
CA TYR A 204 24.40 3.04 -11.30
C TYR A 204 23.94 1.57 -11.26
N PRO A 205 24.85 0.61 -11.02
CA PRO A 205 24.48 -0.81 -10.99
C PRO A 205 23.62 -1.18 -9.77
N HIS A 206 23.67 -0.39 -8.70
CA HIS A 206 22.98 -0.66 -7.44
C HIS A 206 22.84 0.63 -6.60
N GLY A 207 21.98 0.58 -5.58
CA GLY A 207 21.81 1.63 -4.58
C GLY A 207 20.70 2.62 -4.92
N PRO A 208 20.50 3.67 -4.08
CA PRO A 208 19.34 4.57 -4.17
C PRO A 208 19.09 5.21 -5.55
N ALA A 209 20.16 5.59 -6.25
CA ALA A 209 20.07 6.14 -7.60
C ALA A 209 19.58 5.10 -8.62
N ALA A 210 20.09 3.86 -8.54
CA ALA A 210 19.63 2.76 -9.39
C ALA A 210 18.15 2.46 -9.14
N ASP A 211 17.72 2.47 -7.87
CA ASP A 211 16.32 2.18 -7.51
C ASP A 211 15.36 3.23 -8.05
N ILE A 212 15.68 4.52 -7.91
CA ILE A 212 14.89 5.62 -8.47
C ILE A 212 14.77 5.51 -10.00
N LEU A 213 15.87 5.16 -10.67
CA LEU A 213 15.88 4.96 -12.11
C LEU A 213 15.05 3.74 -12.52
N ASN A 214 15.13 2.64 -11.79
CA ASN A 214 14.32 1.44 -12.05
C ASN A 214 12.81 1.74 -11.96
N VAL A 215 12.39 2.58 -11.01
CA VAL A 215 10.99 3.05 -10.91
C VAL A 215 10.60 3.86 -12.14
N GLY A 216 11.42 4.83 -12.56
CA GLY A 216 11.15 5.66 -13.74
C GLY A 216 11.08 4.86 -15.05
N ILE A 217 11.96 3.86 -15.22
CA ILE A 217 11.94 2.94 -16.36
C ILE A 217 10.66 2.10 -16.35
N ALA A 218 10.30 1.52 -15.20
CA ALA A 218 9.07 0.75 -15.05
C ALA A 218 7.83 1.60 -15.37
N ASP A 219 7.78 2.86 -14.92
CA ASP A 219 6.66 3.76 -15.22
C ASP A 219 6.53 4.07 -16.72
N CYS A 220 7.64 4.25 -17.43
CA CYS A 220 7.62 4.41 -18.88
C CYS A 220 7.04 3.17 -19.57
N LEU A 221 7.51 1.97 -19.18
CA LEU A 221 7.03 0.70 -19.73
C LEU A 221 5.53 0.48 -19.51
N MET A 222 5.02 0.85 -18.33
CA MET A 222 3.61 0.67 -18.00
C MET A 222 2.67 1.66 -18.69
N ARG A 223 3.19 2.81 -19.16
CA ARG A 223 2.40 3.81 -19.90
C ARG A 223 2.47 3.62 -21.41
N ASP A 224 3.56 3.06 -21.93
CA ASP A 224 3.71 2.75 -23.35
C ASP A 224 4.45 1.42 -23.54
N PHE A 225 3.67 0.37 -23.83
CA PHE A 225 4.16 -0.99 -24.04
C PHE A 225 5.02 -1.12 -25.30
N GLU A 226 4.90 -0.21 -26.28
CA GLU A 226 5.72 -0.23 -27.51
C GLU A 226 7.16 0.22 -27.24
N LEU A 227 7.46 0.70 -26.02
CA LEU A 227 8.82 1.10 -25.65
C LEU A 227 9.79 -0.06 -25.58
N TRP A 228 9.34 -1.23 -25.18
CA TRP A 228 10.22 -2.37 -25.00
C TRP A 228 10.43 -3.13 -26.31
N THR A 229 11.69 -3.29 -26.70
CA THR A 229 12.10 -4.12 -27.85
C THR A 229 12.80 -5.41 -27.40
N GLY A 230 12.77 -5.68 -26.09
CA GLY A 230 13.36 -6.88 -25.51
C GLY A 230 12.55 -8.14 -25.80
N ARG A 231 13.02 -9.27 -25.26
CA ARG A 231 12.40 -10.58 -25.49
C ARG A 231 11.22 -10.89 -24.56
N THR A 232 11.12 -10.14 -23.45
CA THR A 232 10.09 -10.30 -22.41
C THR A 232 8.94 -9.31 -22.63
N ASP A 233 7.84 -9.55 -21.95
CA ASP A 233 6.71 -8.62 -21.88
C ASP A 233 7.14 -7.32 -21.15
N PRO A 234 6.76 -6.10 -21.60
CA PRO A 234 6.99 -4.86 -20.86
C PRO A 234 6.56 -4.94 -19.39
N GLU A 235 5.41 -5.55 -19.09
CA GLU A 235 4.93 -5.74 -17.72
C GLU A 235 5.84 -6.65 -16.90
N GLU A 236 6.37 -7.72 -17.50
CA GLU A 236 7.30 -8.63 -16.83
C GLU A 236 8.62 -7.91 -16.52
N GLU A 237 9.11 -7.10 -17.45
CA GLU A 237 10.31 -6.28 -17.23
C GLU A 237 10.08 -5.20 -16.16
N ALA A 238 8.93 -4.51 -16.19
CA ALA A 238 8.55 -3.55 -15.16
C ALA A 238 8.47 -4.21 -13.78
N LEU A 239 7.86 -5.41 -13.68
CA LEU A 239 7.84 -6.19 -12.44
C LEU A 239 9.25 -6.53 -11.97
N ARG A 240 10.13 -7.00 -12.86
CA ARG A 240 11.53 -7.32 -12.52
C ARG A 240 12.30 -6.13 -11.97
N LEU A 241 12.13 -4.95 -12.58
CA LEU A 241 12.76 -3.70 -12.12
C LEU A 241 12.24 -3.29 -10.74
N LEU A 242 10.94 -3.37 -10.51
CA LEU A 242 10.32 -3.05 -9.23
C LEU A 242 10.70 -4.07 -8.14
N GLU A 243 10.75 -5.35 -8.47
CA GLU A 243 11.19 -6.44 -7.59
C GLU A 243 12.65 -6.26 -7.15
N THR A 244 13.53 -5.81 -8.05
CA THR A 244 14.92 -5.48 -7.70
C THR A 244 14.99 -4.49 -6.54
N VAL A 245 14.09 -3.51 -6.49
CA VAL A 245 14.03 -2.51 -5.42
C VAL A 245 13.41 -3.08 -4.14
N ILE A 246 12.24 -3.75 -4.25
CA ILE A 246 11.52 -4.22 -3.06
C ILE A 246 12.20 -5.43 -2.39
N ASP A 247 12.87 -6.29 -3.16
CA ASP A 247 13.53 -7.49 -2.65
C ASP A 247 15.02 -7.25 -2.31
N GLY A 248 15.57 -6.06 -2.59
CA GLY A 248 16.91 -5.66 -2.15
C GLY A 248 17.08 -5.73 -0.62
N GLU A 249 18.29 -5.75 -0.08
CA GLU A 249 18.50 -5.86 1.37
C GLU A 249 18.58 -4.49 2.07
N GLU A 250 18.93 -3.45 1.33
CA GLU A 250 19.16 -2.10 1.85
C GLU A 250 17.92 -1.21 1.78
N TYR A 251 17.92 -0.17 2.61
CA TYR A 251 16.90 0.87 2.52
C TYR A 251 17.00 1.59 1.17
N SER A 252 15.84 1.75 0.53
CA SER A 252 15.69 2.55 -0.67
C SER A 252 14.77 3.72 -0.39
N PRO A 253 15.06 4.92 -0.93
CA PRO A 253 14.21 6.07 -0.71
C PRO A 253 12.94 5.98 -1.58
N VAL A 254 12.74 4.90 -2.36
CA VAL A 254 11.51 4.68 -3.15
C VAL A 254 10.77 3.37 -2.81
N LEU A 255 11.06 2.72 -1.67
CA LEU A 255 10.40 1.46 -1.26
C LEU A 255 8.87 1.51 -1.31
N PHE A 256 8.24 2.58 -0.82
CA PHE A 256 6.79 2.71 -0.89
C PHE A 256 6.29 2.79 -2.33
N ALA A 257 6.90 3.68 -3.13
CA ALA A 257 6.54 3.91 -4.52
C ALA A 257 6.70 2.61 -5.35
N SER A 258 7.81 1.91 -5.18
CA SER A 258 8.09 0.63 -5.84
C SER A 258 7.11 -0.46 -5.42
N PHE A 259 6.79 -0.59 -4.13
CA PHE A 259 5.82 -1.58 -3.66
C PHE A 259 4.42 -1.30 -4.19
N TYR A 260 3.99 -0.04 -4.18
CA TYR A 260 2.68 0.36 -4.64
C TYR A 260 2.51 0.03 -6.14
N ARG A 261 3.49 0.40 -6.97
CA ARG A 261 3.54 0.04 -8.40
C ARG A 261 3.62 -1.46 -8.61
N TRP A 262 4.53 -2.15 -7.93
CA TRP A 262 4.70 -3.61 -8.04
C TRP A 262 3.38 -4.32 -7.77
N ARG A 263 2.71 -3.99 -6.66
CA ARG A 263 1.43 -4.61 -6.30
C ARG A 263 0.38 -4.35 -7.37
N THR A 264 0.34 -3.14 -7.93
CA THR A 264 -0.64 -2.77 -8.95
C THR A 264 -0.42 -3.51 -10.26
N VAL A 265 0.82 -3.55 -10.75
CA VAL A 265 1.18 -4.29 -11.97
C VAL A 265 1.01 -5.79 -11.76
N TYR A 266 1.48 -6.32 -10.63
CA TYR A 266 1.44 -7.75 -10.31
C TYR A 266 0.00 -8.27 -10.22
N GLN A 267 -0.89 -7.52 -9.56
CA GLN A 267 -2.31 -7.84 -9.51
C GLN A 267 -2.94 -7.83 -10.91
N SER A 268 -2.63 -6.83 -11.74
CA SER A 268 -3.16 -6.73 -13.10
C SER A 268 -2.71 -7.91 -13.96
N TYR A 269 -1.39 -8.17 -13.97
CA TYR A 269 -0.74 -9.13 -14.85
C TYR A 269 -1.06 -10.58 -14.47
N TRP A 270 -0.88 -10.97 -13.19
CA TRP A 270 -0.99 -12.37 -12.78
C TRP A 270 -2.38 -12.80 -12.30
N HIS A 271 -3.19 -11.85 -11.82
CA HIS A 271 -4.47 -12.19 -11.17
C HIS A 271 -5.69 -11.51 -11.81
N GLY A 272 -5.48 -10.47 -12.61
CA GLY A 272 -6.52 -9.66 -13.23
C GLY A 272 -7.18 -8.65 -12.29
N MET A 273 -8.01 -7.77 -12.86
CA MET A 273 -8.63 -6.64 -12.16
C MET A 273 -10.12 -6.83 -11.87
N SER A 274 -10.68 -8.02 -12.13
CA SER A 274 -12.10 -8.30 -11.91
C SER A 274 -12.45 -8.44 -10.43
N ASN A 275 -13.72 -8.24 -10.07
CA ASN A 275 -14.23 -8.58 -8.73
C ASN A 275 -14.17 -10.08 -8.42
N TYR A 276 -14.06 -10.92 -9.45
CA TYR A 276 -13.94 -12.37 -9.33
C TYR A 276 -12.49 -12.87 -9.29
N SER A 277 -11.53 -12.01 -9.67
CA SER A 277 -10.10 -12.30 -9.66
C SER A 277 -9.62 -12.70 -8.27
N GLU A 278 -8.60 -13.55 -8.22
CA GLU A 278 -7.84 -13.73 -6.98
C GLU A 278 -7.20 -12.39 -6.58
N ILE A 279 -7.10 -12.13 -5.29
CA ILE A 279 -6.39 -10.97 -4.75
C ILE A 279 -5.52 -11.47 -3.59
N PRO A 280 -4.24 -11.77 -3.81
CA PRO A 280 -3.37 -12.36 -2.80
C PRO A 280 -2.87 -11.30 -1.79
N ASN A 281 -3.82 -10.58 -1.17
CA ASN A 281 -3.53 -9.57 -0.15
C ASN A 281 -2.68 -10.11 1.00
N TRP A 282 -2.78 -11.41 1.31
CA TRP A 282 -1.95 -12.04 2.32
C TRP A 282 -0.45 -11.90 1.99
N ASP A 283 -0.07 -12.21 0.75
CA ASP A 283 1.32 -12.15 0.29
C ASP A 283 1.79 -10.71 0.12
N TYR A 284 0.90 -9.84 -0.37
CA TYR A 284 1.16 -8.39 -0.40
C TYR A 284 1.46 -7.85 1.00
N ASN A 285 0.73 -8.30 2.02
CA ASN A 285 0.94 -7.89 3.41
C ASN A 285 2.26 -8.38 4.00
N LEU A 286 2.69 -9.58 3.63
CA LEU A 286 3.99 -10.13 4.06
C LEU A 286 5.14 -9.33 3.44
N ARG A 287 5.10 -9.07 2.13
CA ARG A 287 6.10 -8.23 1.46
C ARG A 287 6.13 -6.82 2.06
N ARG A 288 4.97 -6.17 2.17
CA ARG A 288 4.85 -4.87 2.83
C ARG A 288 5.45 -4.85 4.23
N HIS A 289 5.17 -5.87 5.06
CA HIS A 289 5.69 -5.92 6.42
C HIS A 289 7.22 -6.00 6.45
N ARG A 290 7.82 -6.80 5.56
CA ARG A 290 9.29 -6.86 5.41
C ARG A 290 9.87 -5.50 5.04
N LEU A 291 9.26 -4.81 4.07
CA LEU A 291 9.67 -3.45 3.69
C LEU A 291 9.57 -2.47 4.86
N SER A 292 8.48 -2.52 5.63
CA SER A 292 8.35 -1.70 6.84
C SER A 292 9.44 -2.01 7.87
N GLN A 293 9.78 -3.28 8.11
CA GLN A 293 10.88 -3.62 9.02
C GLN A 293 12.22 -3.04 8.55
N ARG A 294 12.50 -3.10 7.24
CA ARG A 294 13.72 -2.53 6.66
C ARG A 294 13.83 -1.02 6.89
N ILE A 295 12.72 -0.29 6.69
CA ILE A 295 12.69 1.15 6.97
C ILE A 295 12.86 1.43 8.48
N ILE A 296 12.28 0.60 9.35
CA ILE A 296 12.42 0.74 10.80
C ILE A 296 13.87 0.51 11.25
N GLU A 297 14.55 -0.45 10.65
CA GLU A 297 15.98 -0.70 10.89
C GLU A 297 16.82 0.51 10.43
N TYR A 298 16.56 1.04 9.24
CA TYR A 298 17.21 2.26 8.76
C TYR A 298 16.96 3.48 9.68
N LEU A 299 15.73 3.66 10.16
CA LEU A 299 15.35 4.75 11.07
C LEU A 299 15.97 4.59 12.47
N ALA A 300 16.42 3.40 12.87
CA ALA A 300 17.14 3.23 14.12
C ALA A 300 18.49 3.97 14.10
N GLU A 301 19.13 4.02 12.93
CA GLU A 301 20.39 4.71 12.69
C GLU A 301 20.19 6.15 12.17
N ASN A 302 19.07 6.39 11.48
CA ASN A 302 18.72 7.66 10.85
C ASN A 302 17.38 8.21 11.38
N PRO A 303 17.22 8.42 12.71
CA PRO A 303 15.91 8.68 13.32
C PRO A 303 15.28 10.01 12.89
N ARG A 304 16.07 10.91 12.28
CA ARG A 304 15.62 12.22 11.80
C ARG A 304 15.24 12.24 10.33
N ASP A 305 15.47 11.16 9.58
CA ASP A 305 15.08 11.09 8.17
C ASP A 305 13.56 11.20 8.04
N PHE A 306 13.12 12.35 7.54
CA PHE A 306 11.70 12.64 7.37
C PHE A 306 11.08 11.75 6.29
N TRP A 307 11.79 11.54 5.19
CA TRP A 307 11.28 10.80 4.06
C TRP A 307 11.13 9.30 4.35
N ALA A 308 12.08 8.71 5.07
CA ALA A 308 11.96 7.34 5.56
C ALA A 308 10.72 7.16 6.46
N ARG A 309 10.42 8.11 7.37
CA ARG A 309 9.19 8.07 8.18
C ARG A 309 7.93 8.19 7.33
N VAL A 310 7.93 9.09 6.34
CA VAL A 310 6.81 9.23 5.40
C VAL A 310 6.54 7.92 4.67
N GLN A 311 7.56 7.29 4.09
CA GLN A 311 7.41 6.00 3.40
C GLN A 311 6.90 4.90 4.33
N LEU A 312 7.39 4.84 5.57
CA LEU A 312 6.94 3.88 6.56
C LEU A 312 5.43 4.05 6.82
N ILE A 313 4.98 5.28 7.06
CA ILE A 313 3.57 5.61 7.28
C ILE A 313 2.74 5.30 6.04
N GLN A 314 3.22 5.64 4.83
CA GLN A 314 2.54 5.32 3.58
C GLN A 314 2.38 3.81 3.37
N LEU A 315 3.43 3.00 3.59
CA LEU A 315 3.34 1.53 3.53
C LEU A 315 2.33 1.02 4.54
N MET A 316 2.45 1.45 5.79
CA MET A 316 1.60 0.99 6.89
C MET A 316 0.13 1.40 6.70
N GLY A 317 -0.13 2.58 6.15
CA GLY A 317 -1.46 3.12 5.86
C GLY A 317 -2.07 2.64 4.55
N LEU A 318 -1.28 2.02 3.66
CA LEU A 318 -1.78 1.52 2.39
C LEU A 318 -2.88 0.45 2.59
N GLY A 319 -4.06 0.66 2.01
CA GLY A 319 -5.13 -0.33 2.09
C GLY A 319 -4.78 -1.63 1.34
N ASN A 320 -5.35 -2.76 1.78
CA ASN A 320 -5.44 -3.95 0.93
C ASN A 320 -6.27 -3.63 -0.34
N ILE A 321 -6.02 -4.34 -1.43
CA ILE A 321 -6.85 -4.24 -2.63
C ILE A 321 -8.22 -4.84 -2.29
N THR A 322 -9.26 -4.01 -2.34
CA THR A 322 -10.64 -4.41 -2.06
C THR A 322 -11.43 -4.74 -3.32
N ARG A 323 -12.59 -5.38 -3.14
CA ARG A 323 -13.56 -5.66 -4.22
C ARG A 323 -14.68 -4.61 -4.21
N GLY A 324 -15.39 -4.47 -5.32
CA GLY A 324 -16.55 -3.59 -5.47
C GLY A 324 -16.21 -2.15 -5.82
N CYS A 325 -15.05 -1.91 -6.43
CA CYS A 325 -14.71 -0.61 -7.01
C CYS A 325 -15.35 -0.46 -8.40
N MET A 326 -15.25 0.74 -8.97
CA MET A 326 -15.75 1.03 -10.31
C MET A 326 -15.08 0.08 -11.31
N ALA A 327 -15.89 -0.70 -12.03
CA ALA A 327 -15.46 -1.67 -13.05
C ALA A 327 -14.58 -2.85 -12.59
N GLY A 328 -14.43 -3.12 -11.29
CA GLY A 328 -13.67 -4.28 -10.83
C GLY A 328 -13.25 -4.23 -9.36
N ASN A 329 -12.11 -4.86 -9.08
CA ASN A 329 -11.42 -4.65 -7.82
C ASN A 329 -10.70 -3.29 -7.82
N CYS A 330 -10.31 -2.81 -6.65
CA CYS A 330 -9.79 -1.45 -6.49
C CYS A 330 -8.37 -1.26 -7.07
N ASN A 331 -7.74 -2.31 -7.58
CA ASN A 331 -6.50 -2.20 -8.34
C ASN A 331 -6.68 -1.35 -9.59
N LEU A 332 -7.88 -1.34 -10.17
CA LEU A 332 -8.15 -0.54 -11.37
C LEU A 332 -8.09 0.97 -11.08
N ILE A 333 -8.49 1.40 -9.88
CA ILE A 333 -8.34 2.79 -9.44
C ILE A 333 -6.86 3.10 -9.23
N ASP A 334 -6.14 2.19 -8.59
CA ASP A 334 -4.70 2.33 -8.36
C ASP A 334 -3.94 2.40 -9.70
N TRP A 335 -4.34 1.61 -10.69
CA TRP A 335 -3.83 1.62 -12.06
C TRP A 335 -4.12 2.94 -12.76
N GLY A 336 -5.37 3.40 -12.71
CA GLY A 336 -5.77 4.69 -13.29
C GLY A 336 -4.95 5.85 -12.75
N TYR A 337 -4.72 5.87 -11.44
CA TYR A 337 -3.90 6.89 -10.80
C TYR A 337 -2.42 6.86 -11.25
N LEU A 338 -1.85 5.67 -11.46
CA LEU A 338 -0.43 5.53 -11.80
C LEU A 338 -0.16 5.74 -13.30
N TYR A 339 -0.99 5.17 -14.17
CA TYR A 339 -0.63 4.93 -15.56
C TYR A 339 -1.59 5.57 -16.58
N MET A 340 -2.64 6.24 -16.13
CA MET A 340 -3.54 6.97 -17.03
C MET A 340 -3.33 8.47 -16.86
N ASP A 341 -3.15 9.18 -17.97
CA ASP A 341 -2.93 10.64 -18.00
C ASP A 341 -4.17 11.45 -17.58
N GLU A 342 -5.34 10.80 -17.47
CA GLU A 342 -6.60 11.41 -17.04
C GLU A 342 -6.94 10.96 -15.61
N VAL A 343 -6.67 11.84 -14.64
CA VAL A 343 -7.35 11.76 -13.34
C VAL A 343 -8.83 12.01 -13.62
N TYR A 344 -9.60 10.93 -13.74
CA TYR A 344 -11.06 10.99 -13.78
C TYR A 344 -11.53 11.79 -12.54
N PRO A 345 -12.22 12.93 -12.71
CA PRO A 345 -12.65 13.79 -11.61
C PRO A 345 -13.67 13.14 -10.68
#